data_AF-A0A7S1P173-F1
#
_entry.id   AF-A0A7S1P173-F1
#
_cell.length_a   1.000
_cell.length_b   1.000
_cell.length_c   1.000
_cell.angle_alpha   90.00
_cell.angle_beta   90.00
_cell.angle_gamma   90.00
#
_symmetry.space_group_name_H-M   'P 1'
#
loop_
_entity.id
_entity.type
_entity.pdbx_description
1 polymer ?
#
loop_
_entity_poly.entity_id
_entity_poly.type
_entity_poly.pdbx_seq_one_letter_code
_entity_poly.pdbx_strand_id
1 'polypeptide(L)'
;VDVMRIATTKEDRPLRDFFDSLRGSFSALEWRYITQPAGERDQLERFMELWTMKEAYVKAIATGLYVEPLRLECVSECNGASTSSTSTPPQASFALGPMKVDGKPLASFCFRHLRQPDGYMICLAMGPHKAAHELYGSFIPNDVLTCPYDPPAALTDEQVWVEAVDLTDLINRYTIPGAF
;
A
#
# COMPACT_ATOMS: atom_id res chain seq x y z
N VAL A 1 1.36 4.86 -4.16
CA VAL A 1 2.53 4.69 -3.26
C VAL A 1 2.02 4.32 -1.89
N ASP A 2 2.75 3.47 -1.16
CA ASP A 2 2.51 3.17 0.24
C ASP A 2 3.82 3.06 1.02
N VAL A 3 3.78 3.36 2.33
CA VAL A 3 4.92 3.35 3.24
C VAL A 3 4.50 2.76 4.58
N MET A 4 5.26 1.79 5.09
CA MET A 4 5.01 1.13 6.38
C MET A 4 6.29 1.00 7.19
N ARG A 5 6.21 1.25 8.50
CA ARG A 5 7.28 0.90 9.44
C ARG A 5 7.32 -0.61 9.60
N ILE A 6 8.50 -1.21 9.61
CA ILE A 6 8.68 -2.66 9.81
C ILE A 6 8.66 -2.97 11.30
N ALA A 7 7.47 -2.91 11.86
CA ALA A 7 7.16 -3.21 13.26
C ALA A 7 5.70 -3.66 13.36
N THR A 8 5.35 -4.30 14.46
CA THR A 8 3.95 -4.51 14.82
C THR A 8 3.27 -3.17 15.14
N THR A 9 1.94 -3.14 15.14
CA THR A 9 1.15 -1.92 15.43
C THR A 9 1.32 -1.41 16.86
N LYS A 10 1.77 -2.26 17.79
CA LYS A 10 2.04 -1.94 19.19
C LYS A 10 3.33 -2.64 19.60
N GLU A 11 4.23 -1.94 20.28
CA GLU A 11 5.59 -2.44 20.58
C GLU A 11 5.58 -3.78 21.35
N ASP A 12 4.62 -3.97 22.25
CA ASP A 12 4.51 -5.20 23.07
C ASP A 12 3.65 -6.30 22.45
N ARG A 13 3.15 -6.12 21.23
CA ARG A 13 2.27 -7.12 20.60
C ARG A 13 3.10 -8.28 20.03
N PRO A 14 2.85 -9.53 20.44
CA PRO A 14 3.51 -10.69 19.84
C PRO A 14 3.27 -10.76 18.33
N LEU A 15 4.30 -11.17 17.58
CA LEU A 15 4.22 -11.25 16.11
C LEU A 15 3.08 -12.16 15.65
N ARG A 16 2.88 -13.28 16.34
CA ARG A 16 1.80 -14.23 16.06
C ARG A 16 0.43 -13.57 16.14
N ASP A 17 0.16 -12.85 17.22
CA ASP A 17 -1.14 -12.18 17.42
C ASP A 17 -1.36 -11.11 16.34
N PHE A 18 -0.29 -10.41 15.94
CA PHE A 18 -0.31 -9.47 14.82
C PHE A 18 -0.73 -10.16 13.52
N PHE A 19 -0.07 -11.25 13.14
CA PHE A 19 -0.41 -12.02 11.95
C PHE A 19 -1.82 -12.63 12.00
N ASP A 20 -2.24 -13.16 13.15
CA ASP A 20 -3.56 -13.77 13.31
C ASP A 20 -4.69 -12.75 13.08
N SER A 21 -4.52 -11.50 13.53
CA SER A 21 -5.53 -10.44 13.27
C SER A 21 -5.64 -10.02 11.81
N LEU A 22 -4.62 -10.28 11.00
CA LEU A 22 -4.55 -9.91 9.59
C LEU A 22 -4.64 -11.14 8.69
N ARG A 23 -5.00 -12.31 9.25
CA ARG A 23 -5.03 -13.59 8.53
C ARG A 23 -5.88 -13.52 7.28
N GLY A 24 -6.99 -12.79 7.35
CA GLY A 24 -7.91 -12.56 6.25
C GLY A 24 -7.45 -11.56 5.19
N SER A 25 -6.19 -11.11 5.20
CA SER A 25 -5.67 -10.15 4.20
C SER A 25 -4.76 -10.79 3.15
N PHE A 26 -4.31 -12.02 3.38
CA PHE A 26 -3.36 -12.72 2.51
C PHE A 26 -3.81 -14.15 2.21
N SER A 27 -3.47 -14.62 1.01
CA SER A 27 -3.71 -15.99 0.58
C SER A 27 -2.84 -16.99 1.37
N ALA A 28 -3.15 -18.28 1.29
CA ALA A 28 -2.34 -19.32 1.91
C ALA A 28 -0.90 -19.34 1.37
N LEU A 29 -0.70 -19.01 0.08
CA LEU A 29 0.62 -18.96 -0.55
C LEU A 29 1.43 -17.77 -0.04
N GLU A 30 0.81 -16.60 0.05
CA GLU A 30 1.41 -15.38 0.60
C GLU A 30 1.79 -15.60 2.07
N TRP A 31 0.90 -16.20 2.86
CA TRP A 31 1.21 -16.56 4.23
C TRP A 31 2.38 -17.53 4.34
N ARG A 32 2.44 -18.54 3.47
CA ARG A 32 3.58 -19.47 3.43
C ARG A 32 4.89 -18.74 3.16
N TYR A 33 4.89 -17.72 2.31
CA TYR A 33 6.05 -16.86 2.07
C TYR A 33 6.41 -16.02 3.30
N ILE A 34 5.42 -15.33 3.90
CA ILE A 34 5.61 -14.49 5.09
C ILE A 34 6.25 -15.31 6.22
N THR A 35 5.69 -16.50 6.50
CA THR A 35 6.07 -17.34 7.64
C THR A 35 7.15 -18.37 7.32
N GLN A 36 7.92 -18.21 6.23
CA GLN A 36 9.10 -19.06 6.01
C GLN A 36 10.04 -19.02 7.22
N PRO A 37 10.72 -20.13 7.57
CA PRO A 37 11.65 -20.17 8.70
C PRO A 37 12.70 -19.04 8.61
N ALA A 38 12.62 -18.07 9.51
CA ALA A 38 13.47 -16.88 9.61
C ALA A 38 13.24 -16.20 10.97
N GLY A 39 13.97 -15.12 11.26
CA GLY A 39 13.72 -14.30 12.45
C GLY A 39 12.41 -13.51 12.34
N GLU A 40 11.84 -13.08 13.48
CA GLU A 40 10.61 -12.28 13.52
C GLU A 40 10.71 -11.01 12.66
N ARG A 41 11.88 -10.36 12.69
CA ARG A 41 12.15 -9.16 11.89
C ARG A 41 12.04 -9.44 10.39
N ASP A 42 12.55 -10.57 9.90
CA ASP A 42 12.47 -10.96 8.49
C ASP A 42 11.03 -11.32 8.08
N GLN A 43 10.29 -11.98 8.97
CA GLN A 43 8.86 -12.26 8.75
C GLN A 43 8.05 -10.97 8.66
N LEU A 44 8.33 -9.98 9.52
CA LEU A 44 7.74 -8.65 9.43
C LEU A 44 8.13 -7.93 8.14
N GLU A 45 9.37 -8.05 7.66
CA GLU A 45 9.76 -7.48 6.36
C GLU A 45 8.92 -8.03 5.22
N ARG A 46 8.80 -9.36 5.15
CA ARG A 46 8.00 -10.02 4.12
C ARG A 46 6.52 -9.63 4.22
N PHE A 47 6.00 -9.51 5.44
CA PHE A 47 4.65 -9.02 5.67
C PHE A 47 4.47 -7.60 5.11
N MET A 48 5.34 -6.65 5.50
CA MET A 48 5.25 -5.26 5.07
C MET A 48 5.50 -5.10 3.56
N GLU A 49 6.37 -5.93 2.99
CA GLU A 49 6.60 -5.99 1.54
C GLU A 49 5.30 -6.30 0.79
N LEU A 50 4.59 -7.35 1.18
CA LEU A 50 3.33 -7.70 0.53
C LEU A 50 2.21 -6.69 0.85
N TRP A 51 2.12 -6.23 2.10
CA TRP A 51 1.10 -5.26 2.52
C TRP A 51 1.22 -3.94 1.75
N THR A 52 2.42 -3.35 1.72
CA THR A 52 2.67 -2.10 1.00
C THR A 52 2.42 -2.24 -0.50
N MET A 53 2.64 -3.42 -1.09
CA MET A 53 2.31 -3.67 -2.50
C MET A 53 0.79 -3.58 -2.76
N LYS A 54 -0.01 -4.24 -1.91
CA LYS A 54 -1.48 -4.22 -2.00
C LYS A 54 -2.03 -2.81 -1.81
N GLU A 55 -1.60 -2.12 -0.76
CA GLU A 55 -2.02 -0.75 -0.47
C GLU A 55 -1.59 0.22 -1.57
N ALA A 56 -0.37 0.11 -2.09
CA ALA A 56 0.10 0.95 -3.18
C ALA A 56 -0.74 0.76 -4.45
N TYR A 57 -1.17 -0.47 -4.75
CA TYR A 57 -2.07 -0.77 -5.86
C TYR A 57 -3.45 -0.13 -5.65
N VAL A 58 -4.09 -0.37 -4.51
CA VAL A 58 -5.42 0.18 -4.16
C VAL A 58 -5.41 1.71 -4.25
N LYS A 59 -4.36 2.35 -3.73
CA LYS A 59 -4.17 3.80 -3.83
C LYS A 59 -3.98 4.27 -5.28
N ALA A 60 -3.29 3.49 -6.12
CA ALA A 60 -3.08 3.84 -7.51
C ALA A 60 -4.36 3.75 -8.35
N ILE A 61 -5.29 2.83 -8.03
CA ILE A 61 -6.60 2.74 -8.69
C ILE A 61 -7.71 3.55 -7.99
N ALA A 62 -7.38 4.25 -6.91
CA ALA A 62 -8.25 5.13 -6.14
C ALA A 62 -9.52 4.48 -5.55
N THR A 63 -9.57 3.14 -5.44
CA THR A 63 -10.79 2.44 -4.98
C THR A 63 -10.98 2.45 -3.47
N GLY A 64 -10.04 2.96 -2.68
CA GLY A 64 -10.13 2.95 -1.20
C GLY A 64 -10.46 1.56 -0.65
N LEU A 65 -11.39 1.48 0.30
CA LEU A 65 -11.76 0.25 1.01
C LEU A 65 -12.64 -0.73 0.18
N TYR A 66 -13.02 -0.38 -1.04
CA TYR A 66 -13.92 -1.22 -1.87
C TYR A 66 -13.24 -2.47 -2.45
N VAL A 67 -11.92 -2.57 -2.35
CA VAL A 67 -11.16 -3.75 -2.78
C VAL A 67 -10.71 -4.54 -1.56
N GLU A 68 -11.29 -5.72 -1.37
CA GLU A 68 -10.86 -6.64 -0.33
C GLU A 68 -9.42 -7.13 -0.58
N PRO A 69 -8.52 -7.10 0.42
CA PRO A 69 -7.12 -7.47 0.22
C PRO A 69 -6.90 -8.90 -0.30
N LEU A 70 -7.80 -9.85 -0.03
CA LEU A 70 -7.72 -11.24 -0.52
C LEU A 70 -7.90 -11.37 -2.04
N ARG A 71 -8.55 -10.40 -2.68
CA ARG A 71 -8.70 -10.37 -4.14
C ARG A 71 -7.37 -10.08 -4.84
N LEU A 72 -6.43 -9.48 -4.11
CA LEU A 72 -5.11 -9.12 -4.57
C LEU A 72 -4.15 -10.23 -4.12
N GLU A 73 -3.55 -10.97 -5.03
CA GLU A 73 -2.55 -12.00 -4.70
C GLU A 73 -1.19 -11.55 -5.22
N CYS A 74 -0.25 -11.28 -4.31
CA CYS A 74 1.12 -10.96 -4.65
C CYS A 74 1.88 -12.24 -5.03
N VAL A 75 2.31 -12.32 -6.29
CA VAL A 75 3.17 -13.36 -6.83
C VAL A 75 4.63 -12.93 -6.62
N SER A 76 5.26 -13.45 -5.57
CA SER A 76 6.72 -13.40 -5.48
C SER A 76 7.29 -14.49 -6.37
N GLU A 77 8.27 -14.19 -7.22
CA GLU A 77 9.07 -15.21 -7.91
C GLU A 77 9.91 -15.96 -6.88
N CYS A 78 9.30 -16.89 -6.15
CA CYS A 78 10.03 -17.90 -5.39
C CYS A 78 10.47 -19.02 -6.35
N ASN A 79 11.31 -18.69 -7.33
CA ASN A 79 12.03 -19.69 -8.13
C ASN A 79 13.54 -19.53 -7.86
N GLY A 80 14.12 -20.59 -7.31
CA GLY A 80 15.48 -20.61 -6.78
C GLY A 80 16.55 -20.14 -7.77
N ALA A 81 17.30 -19.13 -7.35
CA ALA A 81 18.65 -18.88 -7.82
C ALA A 81 19.55 -18.74 -6.58
N SER A 82 19.76 -19.85 -5.88
CA SER A 82 21.00 -20.05 -5.13
C SER A 82 22.14 -20.09 -6.14
N THR A 83 22.73 -18.93 -6.48
CA THR A 83 24.13 -18.74 -6.89
C THR A 83 24.33 -17.32 -7.41
N SER A 84 24.83 -16.42 -6.56
CA SER A 84 26.13 -15.80 -6.81
C SER A 84 26.46 -14.87 -5.64
N SER A 85 27.54 -15.21 -4.97
CA SER A 85 28.27 -14.34 -4.08
C SER A 85 28.72 -13.08 -4.83
N THR A 86 28.00 -11.98 -4.68
CA THR A 86 28.56 -10.64 -4.92
C THR A 86 27.90 -9.66 -3.97
N SER A 87 28.73 -9.05 -3.14
CA SER A 87 28.41 -8.04 -2.14
C SER A 87 27.91 -6.75 -2.77
N THR A 88 26.64 -6.73 -3.17
CA THR A 88 25.94 -5.50 -3.53
C THR A 88 24.60 -5.52 -2.78
N PRO A 89 24.26 -4.49 -1.99
CA PRO A 89 22.98 -4.47 -1.28
C PRO A 89 21.86 -4.54 -2.33
N PRO A 90 20.83 -5.38 -2.14
CA PRO A 90 19.74 -5.50 -3.10
C PRO A 90 18.88 -4.24 -3.03
N GLN A 91 19.32 -3.18 -3.73
CA GLN A 91 18.53 -1.97 -3.94
C GLN A 91 17.65 -2.19 -5.17
N ALA A 92 16.39 -2.55 -4.90
CA ALA A 92 15.27 -2.64 -5.84
C ALA A 92 15.39 -3.73 -6.93
N SER A 93 14.88 -4.93 -6.64
CA SER A 93 14.43 -5.84 -7.69
C SER A 93 13.09 -5.34 -8.25
N PHE A 94 13.05 -5.10 -9.57
CA PHE A 94 11.81 -4.88 -10.29
C PHE A 94 11.19 -6.24 -10.60
N ALA A 95 9.95 -6.47 -10.16
CA ALA A 95 9.14 -7.57 -10.67
C ALA A 95 8.02 -6.98 -11.55
N LEU A 96 7.95 -7.38 -12.81
CA LEU A 96 6.82 -7.11 -13.70
C LEU A 96 5.74 -8.17 -13.44
N GLY A 97 4.47 -7.75 -13.33
CA GLY A 97 3.36 -8.66 -13.07
C GLY A 97 3.38 -9.47 -11.76
N PRO A 98 3.84 -8.93 -10.62
CA PRO A 98 3.88 -9.67 -9.35
C PRO A 98 2.52 -9.70 -8.64
N MET A 99 1.41 -9.42 -9.33
CA MET A 99 0.09 -9.38 -8.70
C MET A 99 -0.95 -10.04 -9.59
N LYS A 100 -1.89 -10.75 -8.98
CA LYS A 100 -3.14 -11.17 -9.59
C LYS A 100 -4.30 -10.45 -8.92
N VAL A 101 -5.31 -10.11 -9.71
CA VAL A 101 -6.59 -9.61 -9.21
C VAL A 101 -7.65 -10.64 -9.57
N ASP A 102 -8.33 -11.18 -8.57
CA ASP A 102 -9.32 -12.26 -8.73
C ASP A 102 -8.75 -13.46 -9.52
N GLY A 103 -7.49 -13.83 -9.22
CA GLY A 103 -6.76 -14.92 -9.85
C GLY A 103 -6.21 -14.61 -11.25
N LYS A 104 -6.52 -13.46 -11.84
CA LYS A 104 -6.04 -13.05 -13.17
C LYS A 104 -4.75 -12.21 -13.04
N PRO A 105 -3.68 -12.51 -13.80
CA PRO A 105 -2.45 -11.72 -13.77
C PRO A 105 -2.69 -10.25 -14.11
N LEU A 106 -2.13 -9.35 -13.30
CA LEU A 106 -2.18 -7.91 -13.50
C LEU A 106 -0.94 -7.46 -14.28
N ALA A 107 -1.01 -7.58 -15.61
CA ALA A 107 0.11 -7.22 -16.49
C ALA A 107 0.31 -5.71 -16.68
N SER A 108 -0.70 -4.89 -16.37
CA SER A 108 -0.69 -3.45 -16.61
C SER A 108 0.02 -2.64 -15.53
N PHE A 109 0.39 -3.26 -14.40
CA PHE A 109 1.08 -2.58 -13.31
C PHE A 109 2.48 -3.15 -13.11
N CYS A 110 3.40 -2.26 -12.74
CA CYS A 110 4.70 -2.62 -12.21
C CYS A 110 4.86 -2.08 -10.78
N PHE A 111 5.63 -2.80 -9.98
CA PHE A 111 5.82 -2.51 -8.57
C PHE A 111 7.31 -2.40 -8.26
N ARG A 112 7.67 -1.45 -7.39
CA ARG A 112 9.03 -1.26 -6.90
C ARG A 112 9.04 -1.13 -5.39
N HIS A 113 9.78 -2.00 -4.73
CA HIS A 113 10.02 -1.92 -3.29
C HIS A 113 11.34 -1.22 -2.99
N LEU A 114 11.33 -0.41 -1.93
CA LEU A 114 12.50 0.26 -1.38
C LEU A 114 12.51 0.02 0.12
N ARG A 115 13.60 -0.56 0.62
CA ARG A 115 13.86 -0.72 2.05
C ARG A 115 14.71 0.46 2.51
N GLN A 116 14.24 1.16 3.54
CA GLN A 116 14.97 2.29 4.12
C GLN A 116 15.78 1.80 5.35
N PRO A 117 17.00 2.34 5.58
CA PRO A 117 17.84 1.94 6.71
C PRO A 117 17.22 2.15 8.09
N ASP A 118 16.29 3.09 8.22
CA ASP A 118 15.53 3.43 9.43
C ASP A 118 14.34 2.48 9.69
N GLY A 119 14.22 1.40 8.91
CA GLY A 119 13.25 0.33 9.17
C GLY A 119 11.89 0.58 8.53
N TYR A 120 11.82 1.31 7.43
CA TYR A 120 10.59 1.46 6.63
C TYR A 120 10.64 0.65 5.33
N MET A 121 9.47 0.12 4.95
CA MET A 121 9.20 -0.48 3.65
C MET A 121 8.36 0.50 2.82
N ILE A 122 8.80 0.77 1.59
CA ILE A 122 8.08 1.63 0.65
C ILE A 122 7.75 0.80 -0.58
N CYS A 123 6.52 0.92 -1.09
CA CYS A 123 6.14 0.38 -2.39
C CYS A 123 5.59 1.46 -3.33
N LEU A 124 6.11 1.47 -4.55
CA LEU A 124 5.62 2.28 -5.67
C LEU A 124 4.88 1.35 -6.64
N ALA A 125 3.59 1.59 -6.83
CA ALA A 125 2.79 0.96 -7.88
C ALA A 125 2.63 1.94 -9.04
N MET A 126 2.96 1.50 -10.26
CA MET A 126 2.91 2.32 -11.47
C MET A 126 2.12 1.56 -12.54
N GLY A 127 1.12 2.20 -13.14
CA GLY A 127 0.27 1.60 -14.16
C GLY A 127 -0.44 2.68 -14.99
N PRO A 128 -1.20 2.29 -16.02
CA PRO A 128 -1.87 3.23 -16.91
C PRO A 128 -3.01 3.97 -16.20
N HIS A 129 -3.00 5.30 -16.30
CA HIS A 129 -3.97 6.22 -15.70
C HIS A 129 -5.45 5.89 -16.03
N LYS A 130 -5.75 5.43 -17.26
CA LYS A 130 -7.13 5.14 -17.68
C LYS A 130 -7.78 4.02 -16.86
N ALA A 131 -7.02 2.96 -16.54
CA ALA A 131 -7.55 1.83 -15.77
C ALA A 131 -7.93 2.24 -14.35
N ALA A 132 -7.19 3.16 -13.73
CA ALA A 132 -7.51 3.71 -12.41
C ALA A 132 -8.82 4.51 -12.42
N HIS A 133 -9.00 5.40 -13.41
CA HIS A 133 -10.21 6.21 -13.55
C HIS A 133 -11.47 5.38 -13.87
N GLU A 134 -11.37 4.39 -14.75
CA GLU A 134 -12.48 3.51 -15.11
C GLU A 134 -12.93 2.64 -13.93
N LEU A 135 -11.98 2.09 -13.16
CA LEU A 135 -12.29 1.34 -11.93
C LEU A 135 -12.94 2.24 -10.89
N TYR A 136 -12.37 3.41 -10.59
CA TYR A 136 -12.94 4.37 -9.65
C TYR A 136 -14.38 4.76 -10.00
N GLY A 137 -14.62 5.12 -11.27
CA GLY A 137 -15.96 5.49 -11.75
C GLY A 137 -16.99 4.36 -11.66
N SER A 138 -16.57 3.09 -11.63
CA SER A 138 -17.49 1.95 -11.47
C SER A 138 -17.99 1.75 -10.03
N PHE A 139 -17.25 2.23 -9.04
CA PHE A 139 -17.62 2.11 -7.62
C PHE A 139 -18.38 3.32 -7.08
N ILE A 140 -18.39 4.43 -7.82
CA ILE A 140 -19.06 5.66 -7.43
C ILE A 140 -20.34 5.81 -8.26
N PRO A 141 -21.51 5.87 -7.62
CA PRO A 141 -22.75 6.23 -8.29
C PRO A 141 -22.59 7.57 -9.03
N ASN A 142 -23.07 7.66 -10.28
CA ASN A 142 -22.90 8.86 -11.12
C ASN A 142 -23.44 10.15 -10.48
N ASP A 143 -24.40 10.03 -9.56
CA ASP A 143 -25.00 11.10 -8.77
C ASP A 143 -24.10 11.66 -7.66
N VAL A 144 -23.00 10.99 -7.31
CA VAL A 144 -22.00 11.47 -6.33
C VAL A 144 -20.86 12.24 -7.00
N LEU A 145 -20.64 12.04 -8.31
CA LEU A 145 -19.61 12.73 -9.09
C LEU A 145 -20.07 14.08 -9.64
N THR A 146 -21.28 14.52 -9.33
CA THR A 146 -21.65 15.91 -9.57
C THR A 146 -20.93 16.77 -8.54
N CYS A 147 -19.74 17.26 -8.89
CA CYS A 147 -19.25 18.47 -8.25
C CYS A 147 -20.26 19.56 -8.65
N PRO A 148 -21.06 20.12 -7.71
CA PRO A 148 -22.07 21.13 -8.07
C PRO A 148 -21.44 22.45 -8.56
N TYR A 149 -20.12 22.51 -8.55
CA TYR A 149 -19.32 23.64 -9.00
C TYR A 149 -18.37 23.16 -10.09
N ASP A 150 -18.44 23.80 -11.26
CA ASP A 150 -17.32 23.72 -12.20
C ASP A 150 -16.09 24.35 -11.53
N PRO A 151 -14.93 23.67 -11.50
CA PRO A 151 -13.72 24.32 -11.05
C PRO A 151 -13.44 25.52 -11.96
N PRO A 152 -13.08 26.69 -11.41
CA PRO A 152 -12.85 27.88 -12.20
C PRO A 152 -11.73 27.63 -13.23
N ALA A 153 -11.93 28.11 -14.46
CA ALA A 153 -11.00 27.90 -15.58
C ALA A 153 -9.58 28.47 -15.32
N ALA A 154 -9.48 29.42 -14.39
CA ALA A 154 -8.23 29.93 -13.84
C ALA A 154 -8.46 30.36 -12.38
N LEU A 155 -7.48 30.11 -11.51
CA LEU A 155 -7.47 30.68 -10.17
C LEU A 155 -7.05 32.16 -10.31
N THR A 156 -7.96 33.09 -10.02
CA THR A 156 -7.60 34.49 -9.87
C THR A 156 -7.20 34.76 -8.41
N ASP A 157 -6.27 35.70 -8.19
CA ASP A 157 -5.75 36.02 -6.85
C ASP A 157 -6.84 36.41 -5.83
N GLU A 158 -8.05 36.76 -6.30
CA GLU A 158 -9.19 37.18 -5.48
C GLU A 158 -10.12 36.03 -5.07
N GLN A 159 -9.95 34.81 -5.61
CA GLN A 159 -10.85 33.67 -5.39
C GLN A 159 -10.30 32.58 -4.46
N VAL A 160 -9.03 32.67 -4.07
CA VAL A 160 -8.38 31.68 -3.19
C VAL A 160 -7.93 32.36 -1.92
N TRP A 161 -8.58 32.03 -0.81
CA TRP A 161 -8.13 32.43 0.53
C TRP A 161 -7.21 31.35 1.05
N VAL A 162 -5.91 31.63 1.12
CA VAL A 162 -4.96 30.79 1.83
C VAL A 162 -4.93 31.27 3.27
N GLU A 163 -5.71 30.62 4.12
CA GLU A 163 -5.61 30.85 5.57
C GLU A 163 -4.51 29.95 6.13
N ALA A 164 -3.53 30.53 6.82
CA ALA A 164 -2.52 29.75 7.51
C ALA A 164 -3.19 28.97 8.65
N VAL A 165 -3.39 27.67 8.44
CA VAL A 165 -3.95 26.80 9.48
C VAL A 165 -2.83 26.41 10.44
N ASP A 166 -2.99 26.75 11.72
CA ASP A 166 -2.15 26.15 12.77
C ASP A 166 -2.51 24.67 12.90
N LEU A 167 -1.66 23.84 12.30
CA LEU A 167 -1.83 22.39 12.31
C LEU A 167 -1.84 21.83 13.73
N THR A 168 -1.15 22.46 14.68
CA THR A 168 -1.12 22.04 16.08
C THR A 168 -2.50 22.20 16.70
N ASP A 169 -3.11 23.37 16.50
CA ASP A 169 -4.44 23.68 17.03
C ASP A 169 -5.53 22.85 16.34
N LEU A 170 -5.41 22.61 15.04
CA LEU A 170 -6.31 21.72 14.29
C LEU A 170 -6.24 20.29 14.81
N ILE A 171 -5.05 19.74 15.00
CA ILE A 171 -4.86 18.39 15.55
C ILE A 171 -5.45 18.32 16.95
N ASN A 172 -5.19 19.30 17.80
CA ASN A 172 -5.72 19.33 19.18
C ASN A 172 -7.25 19.42 19.21
N ARG A 173 -7.88 20.17 18.30
CA ARG A 173 -9.35 20.28 18.21
C ARG A 173 -10.04 18.97 17.83
N TYR A 174 -9.39 18.13 17.03
CA TYR A 174 -9.98 16.88 16.53
C TYR A 174 -9.37 15.61 17.16
N THR A 175 -8.41 15.77 18.09
CA THR A 175 -7.92 14.66 18.90
C THR A 175 -8.91 14.43 20.04
N ILE A 176 -9.60 13.30 20.03
CA ILE A 176 -10.48 12.89 21.13
C ILE A 176 -9.59 12.60 22.35
N PRO A 177 -9.80 13.27 23.50
CA PRO A 177 -9.02 13.00 24.70
C PRO A 177 -9.20 11.54 25.13
N GLY A 178 -8.09 10.78 25.21
CA GLY A 178 -8.09 9.37 25.63
C GLY A 178 -7.98 8.34 24.50
N ALA A 179 -7.73 8.77 23.26
CA ALA A 179 -7.51 7.88 22.12
C ALA A 179 -6.03 7.68 21.76
N PHE A 180 -5.13 7.54 22.75
CA PHE A 180 -3.81 6.88 22.64
C PHE A 180 -3.37 6.37 24.01
#